data_AF-A0A024UJP7-F1
#
_entry.id   AF-A0A024UJP7-F1
#
_cell.length_a   1.000
_cell.length_b   1.000
_cell.length_c   1.000
_cell.angle_alpha   90.00
_cell.angle_beta   90.00
_cell.angle_gamma   90.00
#
_symmetry.space_group_name_H-M   'P 1'
#
loop_
_entity.id
_entity.type
_entity.pdbx_description
1 polymer ?
#
loop_
_entity_poly.entity_id
_entity_poly.type
_entity_poly.pdbx_seq_one_letter_code
_entity_poly.pdbx_strand_id
1 'polypeptide(L)'
;MWCYWFRGDAVNQIGPFRFLRSSDVNDTTSRNLLGRGRTVMDHLIRIATTNHFATSLDHIAAMAPSDFMGVFDKSFEIFVRKTPDGMLTRDGFESVRWEQVVFTTYGAVYDLITTVKKK
;
A
#
# COMPACT_ATOMS: atom_id res chain seq x y z
N MET A 1 -1.95 -4.82 5.23
CA MET A 1 -2.29 -3.37 5.26
C MET A 1 -3.41 -3.02 4.27
N TRP A 2 -3.36 -3.43 2.99
CA TRP A 2 -4.41 -3.13 1.99
C TRP A 2 -5.83 -3.51 2.46
N CYS A 3 -6.01 -4.72 3.00
CA CYS A 3 -7.28 -5.16 3.58
C CYS A 3 -7.76 -4.24 4.71
N TYR A 4 -6.90 -3.94 5.70
CA TYR A 4 -7.24 -3.04 6.79
C TYR A 4 -7.57 -1.61 6.32
N TRP A 5 -6.90 -1.13 5.26
CA TRP A 5 -7.13 0.18 4.69
C TRP A 5 -8.57 0.35 4.17
N PHE A 6 -9.07 -0.67 3.47
CA PHE A 6 -10.36 -0.61 2.80
C PHE A 6 -11.52 -1.26 3.57
N ARG A 7 -11.24 -2.30 4.34
CA ARG A 7 -12.25 -3.12 5.03
C ARG A 7 -12.15 -3.05 6.55
N GLY A 8 -11.09 -2.44 7.08
CA GLY A 8 -10.89 -2.32 8.52
C GLY A 8 -10.50 -3.64 9.16
N ASP A 9 -10.65 -3.69 10.48
CA ASP A 9 -10.41 -4.86 11.31
C ASP A 9 -11.69 -5.22 12.06
N ALA A 10 -12.41 -6.22 11.54
CA ALA A 10 -13.67 -6.67 12.11
C ALA A 10 -13.51 -7.27 13.51
N VAL A 11 -12.36 -7.90 13.81
CA VAL A 11 -12.11 -8.55 15.11
C VAL A 11 -12.05 -7.49 16.22
N ASN A 12 -11.39 -6.37 15.94
CA ASN A 12 -11.27 -5.26 16.86
C ASN A 12 -12.35 -4.18 16.66
N GLN A 13 -13.36 -4.44 15.82
CA GLN A 13 -14.44 -3.50 15.47
C GLN A 13 -13.96 -2.15 14.96
N ILE A 14 -12.82 -2.13 14.27
CA ILE A 14 -12.25 -0.91 13.69
C ILE A 14 -12.70 -0.83 12.23
N GLY A 15 -13.31 0.30 11.87
CA GLY A 15 -13.66 0.58 10.48
C GLY A 15 -12.44 0.70 9.56
N PRO A 16 -12.65 0.95 8.26
CA PRO A 16 -11.54 1.10 7.31
C PRO A 16 -10.51 2.14 7.75
N PHE A 17 -9.23 1.77 7.76
CA PHE A 17 -8.18 2.64 8.28
C PHE A 17 -8.02 3.94 7.48
N ARG A 18 -8.49 3.97 6.23
CA ARG A 18 -8.54 5.19 5.40
C ARG A 18 -9.32 6.34 6.04
N PHE A 19 -10.23 6.05 6.98
CA PHE A 19 -11.03 7.05 7.67
C PHE A 19 -10.44 7.49 9.02
N LEU A 20 -9.44 6.78 9.55
CA LEU A 20 -8.78 7.15 10.79
C LEU A 20 -8.07 8.50 10.60
N ARG A 21 -8.20 9.37 11.60
CA ARG A 21 -7.51 10.66 11.74
C ARG A 21 -6.38 10.53 12.75
N SER A 22 -5.47 11.50 12.77
CA SER A 22 -4.38 11.52 13.75
C SER A 22 -4.87 11.64 15.19
N SER A 23 -6.08 12.20 15.40
CA SER A 23 -6.77 12.27 16.68
C SER A 23 -7.28 10.92 17.18
N ASP A 24 -7.43 9.94 16.28
CA ASP A 24 -8.07 8.66 16.59
C ASP A 24 -7.06 7.62 17.08
N VAL A 25 -5.78 8.02 17.19
CA VAL A 25 -4.66 7.19 17.63
C VAL A 25 -3.89 7.89 18.76
N ASN A 26 -3.75 7.19 19.88
CA ASN A 26 -3.35 7.80 21.15
C ASN A 26 -1.86 8.17 21.20
N ASP A 27 -0.98 7.39 20.58
CA ASP A 27 0.47 7.57 20.69
C ASP A 27 1.14 8.06 19.40
N THR A 28 2.32 8.66 19.56
CA THR A 28 3.12 9.22 18.45
C THR A 28 3.56 8.15 17.47
N THR A 29 3.86 6.94 17.93
CA THR A 29 4.29 5.84 17.07
C THR A 29 3.15 5.42 16.15
N SER A 30 1.95 5.24 16.68
CA SER A 30 0.75 4.92 15.89
C SER A 30 0.41 6.03 14.90
N ARG A 31 0.54 7.31 15.28
CA ARG A 31 0.38 8.45 14.35
C ARG A 31 1.39 8.37 13.18
N ASN A 32 2.65 8.08 13.49
CA ASN A 32 3.68 7.92 12.47
C ASN A 32 3.38 6.73 11.56
N LEU A 33 2.99 5.57 12.11
CA LEU A 33 2.63 4.38 11.35
C LEU A 33 1.42 4.62 10.44
N LEU A 34 0.42 5.38 10.90
CA LEU A 34 -0.73 5.80 10.09
C LEU A 34 -0.29 6.72 8.94
N GLY A 35 0.61 7.68 9.19
CA GLY A 35 1.18 8.55 8.15
C GLY A 35 1.99 7.78 7.10
N ARG A 36 2.80 6.80 7.53
CA ARG A 36 3.53 5.90 6.64
C ARG A 36 2.57 5.07 5.79
N GLY A 37 1.54 4.51 6.42
CA GLY A 37 0.47 3.77 5.78
C GLY A 37 -0.23 4.59 4.69
N ARG A 38 -0.64 5.83 4.99
CA ARG A 38 -1.21 6.77 4.01
C ARG A 38 -0.32 6.94 2.80
N THR A 39 0.96 7.24 3.02
CA THR A 39 1.90 7.47 1.92
C THR A 39 1.98 6.27 0.96
N VAL A 40 2.11 5.05 1.50
CA VAL A 40 2.17 3.84 0.68
C VAL A 40 0.83 3.60 -0.03
N MET A 41 -0.29 3.74 0.68
CA MET A 41 -1.62 3.50 0.12
C MET A 41 -2.00 4.52 -0.96
N ASP A 42 -1.67 5.79 -0.79
CA ASP A 42 -1.92 6.83 -1.79
C ASP A 42 -1.18 6.53 -3.10
N HIS A 43 0.05 6.01 -3.03
CA HIS A 43 0.78 5.56 -4.21
C HIS A 43 0.06 4.42 -4.92
N LEU A 44 -0.36 3.38 -4.19
CA LEU A 44 -1.04 2.22 -4.78
C LEU A 44 -2.41 2.59 -5.36
N ILE A 45 -3.19 3.40 -4.65
CA ILE A 45 -4.50 3.89 -5.10
C ILE A 45 -4.34 4.74 -6.36
N ARG A 46 -3.37 5.65 -6.40
CA ARG A 46 -3.09 6.45 -7.59
C ARG A 46 -2.73 5.58 -8.79
N ILE A 47 -1.94 4.53 -8.59
CA ILE A 47 -1.61 3.57 -9.65
C ILE A 47 -2.87 2.84 -10.11
N ALA A 48 -3.68 2.32 -9.19
CA ALA A 48 -4.91 1.60 -9.48
C ALA A 48 -5.88 2.44 -10.34
N THR A 49 -6.07 3.71 -9.99
CA THR A 49 -6.98 4.61 -10.70
C THR A 49 -6.41 5.08 -12.04
N THR A 50 -5.10 5.38 -12.10
CA THR A 50 -4.43 5.82 -13.34
C THR A 50 -4.39 4.71 -14.39
N ASN A 51 -4.27 3.44 -13.97
CA ASN A 51 -4.27 2.28 -14.87
C ASN A 51 -5.68 1.67 -15.08
N HIS A 52 -6.73 2.36 -14.61
CA HIS A 52 -8.13 1.94 -14.74
C HIS A 52 -8.44 0.56 -14.14
N PHE A 53 -7.66 0.09 -13.17
CA PHE A 53 -7.98 -1.12 -12.39
C PHE A 53 -9.16 -0.88 -11.45
N ALA A 54 -9.37 0.37 -11.05
CA ALA A 54 -10.56 0.83 -10.36
C ALA A 54 -10.90 2.26 -10.77
N THR A 55 -12.17 2.63 -10.63
CA THR A 55 -12.68 3.95 -11.00
C THR A 55 -12.67 4.94 -9.83
N SER A 56 -12.73 4.44 -8.60
CA SER A 56 -12.71 5.23 -7.37
C SER A 56 -12.28 4.38 -6.18
N LEU A 57 -12.00 5.02 -5.04
CA LEU A 57 -11.71 4.31 -3.79
C LEU A 57 -12.91 3.48 -3.32
N ASP A 58 -14.13 3.97 -3.53
CA ASP A 58 -15.35 3.25 -3.16
C ASP A 58 -15.57 2.03 -4.05
N HIS A 59 -15.22 2.13 -5.34
CA HIS A 59 -15.22 0.97 -6.22
C HIS A 59 -14.24 -0.10 -5.71
N ILE A 60 -13.01 0.27 -5.33
CA ILE A 60 -12.05 -0.67 -4.71
C ILE A 60 -12.65 -1.32 -3.46
N ALA A 61 -13.27 -0.53 -2.57
CA ALA A 61 -13.84 -1.05 -1.33
C ALA A 61 -14.98 -2.06 -1.57
N ALA A 62 -15.76 -1.88 -2.63
CA ALA A 62 -16.93 -2.68 -2.98
C ALA A 62 -16.60 -3.94 -3.81
N MET A 63 -15.36 -4.09 -4.30
CA MET A 63 -14.96 -5.23 -5.13
C MET A 63 -15.06 -6.57 -4.38
N ALA A 64 -15.37 -7.62 -5.15
CA ALA A 64 -15.25 -8.99 -4.68
C ALA A 64 -13.82 -9.28 -4.18
N PRO A 65 -13.62 -10.19 -3.20
CA PRO A 65 -12.31 -10.45 -2.61
C PRO A 65 -11.19 -10.76 -3.62
N SER A 66 -11.49 -11.50 -4.69
CA SER A 66 -10.52 -11.83 -5.75
C SER A 66 -10.08 -10.59 -6.51
N ASP A 67 -11.03 -9.77 -6.97
CA ASP A 67 -10.75 -8.57 -7.75
C ASP A 67 -10.05 -7.52 -6.89
N PHE A 68 -10.49 -7.39 -5.63
CA PHE A 68 -9.89 -6.51 -4.63
C PHE A 68 -8.40 -6.79 -4.40
N MET A 69 -8.02 -8.07 -4.30
CA MET A 69 -6.61 -8.47 -4.18
C MET A 69 -5.88 -8.35 -5.53
N GLY A 70 -6.52 -8.67 -6.64
CA GLY A 70 -5.95 -8.48 -7.97
C GLY A 70 -5.60 -7.03 -8.29
N VAL A 71 -6.39 -6.05 -7.81
CA VAL A 71 -6.05 -4.63 -7.90
C VAL A 71 -4.80 -4.30 -7.10
N PHE A 72 -4.67 -4.83 -5.88
CA PHE A 72 -3.47 -4.65 -5.08
C PHE A 72 -2.24 -5.21 -5.78
N ASP A 73 -2.28 -6.46 -6.24
CA ASP A 73 -1.14 -7.15 -6.85
C ASP A 73 -0.64 -6.38 -8.08
N LYS A 74 -1.54 -6.05 -9.02
CA LYS A 74 -1.20 -5.27 -10.22
C LYS A 74 -0.66 -3.89 -9.88
N SER A 75 -1.25 -3.21 -8.90
CA SER A 75 -0.81 -1.87 -8.50
C SER A 75 0.55 -1.92 -7.83
N PHE A 76 0.83 -2.97 -7.07
CA PHE A 76 2.09 -3.16 -6.37
C PHE A 76 3.21 -3.54 -7.33
N GLU A 77 2.96 -4.39 -8.33
CA GLU A 77 3.92 -4.70 -9.40
C GLU A 77 4.36 -3.45 -10.17
N ILE A 78 3.40 -2.60 -10.55
CA ILE A 78 3.70 -1.31 -11.20
C ILE A 78 4.44 -0.37 -10.24
N PHE A 79 4.05 -0.35 -8.97
CA PHE A 79 4.67 0.49 -7.96
C PHE A 79 6.17 0.20 -7.84
N VAL A 80 6.55 -1.08 -7.75
CA VAL A 80 7.97 -1.51 -7.67
C VAL A 80 8.67 -1.54 -9.03
N ARG A 81 7.96 -1.21 -10.12
CA ARG A 81 8.45 -1.29 -11.51
C ARG A 81 9.05 -2.66 -11.83
N LYS A 82 8.28 -3.72 -11.56
CA LYS A 82 8.67 -5.10 -11.83
C LYS A 82 8.83 -5.32 -13.33
N THR A 83 9.97 -5.84 -13.75
CA THR A 83 10.24 -6.23 -15.14
C THR A 83 9.90 -7.71 -15.38
N PRO A 84 9.79 -8.15 -16.66
CA PRO A 84 9.42 -9.54 -16.97
C PRO A 84 10.37 -10.61 -16.41
N ASP A 85 11.64 -10.27 -16.21
CA ASP A 85 12.68 -11.10 -15.59
C ASP A 85 12.62 -11.08 -14.04
N GLY A 86 11.65 -10.38 -13.45
CA GLY A 86 11.41 -10.33 -12.00
C GLY A 86 12.28 -9.33 -11.23
N MET A 87 13.05 -8.50 -11.93
CA MET A 87 13.83 -7.43 -11.32
C MET A 87 12.95 -6.23 -10.96
N LEU A 88 13.34 -5.51 -9.92
CA LEU A 88 12.63 -4.32 -9.44
C LEU A 88 13.46 -3.10 -9.79
N THR A 89 12.87 -2.16 -10.53
CA THR A 89 13.60 -1.00 -11.07
C THR A 89 13.16 0.32 -10.44
N ARG A 90 12.32 0.25 -9.40
CA ARG A 90 12.00 1.43 -8.60
C ARG A 90 13.18 1.75 -7.70
N ASP A 91 13.53 3.03 -7.64
CA ASP A 91 14.51 3.53 -6.70
C ASP A 91 14.18 3.08 -5.27
N GLY A 92 15.17 2.52 -4.58
CA GLY A 92 15.05 1.90 -3.27
C GLY A 92 14.68 0.42 -3.29
N PHE A 93 14.38 -0.17 -4.45
CA PHE A 93 14.01 -1.59 -4.59
C PHE A 93 15.00 -2.37 -5.46
N GLU A 94 16.01 -1.73 -6.04
CA GLU A 94 16.92 -2.32 -7.03
C GLU A 94 17.76 -3.48 -6.48
N SER A 95 18.01 -3.49 -5.18
CA SER A 95 18.72 -4.56 -4.48
C SER A 95 17.81 -5.64 -3.89
N VAL A 96 16.48 -5.49 -4.03
CA VAL A 96 15.50 -6.41 -3.45
C VAL A 96 14.88 -7.26 -4.55
N ARG A 97 14.93 -8.57 -4.38
CA ARG A 97 14.26 -9.49 -5.30
C ARG A 97 12.75 -9.51 -5.08
N TRP A 98 11.96 -9.74 -6.13
CA TRP A 98 10.51 -9.86 -6.04
C TRP A 98 10.04 -10.84 -4.96
N GLU A 99 10.72 -11.99 -4.83
CA GLU A 99 10.37 -13.02 -3.84
C GLU A 99 10.62 -12.58 -2.39
N GLN A 100 11.49 -11.59 -2.17
CA GLN A 100 11.69 -11.00 -0.85
C GLN A 100 10.67 -9.89 -0.58
N VAL A 101 10.30 -9.12 -1.60
CA VAL A 101 9.35 -8.01 -1.45
C VAL A 101 7.98 -8.49 -1.00
N VAL A 102 7.52 -9.67 -1.44
CA VAL A 102 6.22 -10.23 -1.00
C VAL A 102 6.15 -10.50 0.51
N PHE A 103 7.28 -10.63 1.20
CA PHE A 103 7.33 -10.78 2.67
C PHE A 103 7.62 -9.47 3.40
N THR A 104 7.85 -8.37 2.67
CA THR A 104 8.21 -7.08 3.24
C THR A 104 7.01 -6.38 3.86
N THR A 105 7.18 -5.82 5.06
CA THR A 105 6.12 -5.05 5.71
C THR A 105 5.90 -3.71 5.01
N TYR A 106 4.70 -3.14 5.12
CA TYR A 106 4.42 -1.81 4.55
C TYR A 106 5.34 -0.71 5.12
N GLY A 107 5.81 -0.89 6.37
CA GLY A 107 6.77 0.03 7.00
C GLY A 107 8.13 0.00 6.30
N ALA A 108 8.63 -1.18 5.97
CA ALA A 108 9.85 -1.33 5.18
C ALA A 108 9.67 -0.79 3.76
N VAL A 109 8.50 -1.04 3.12
CA VAL A 109 8.17 -0.42 1.82
C VAL A 109 8.22 1.12 1.90
N TYR A 110 7.69 1.72 2.98
CA TYR A 110 7.79 3.16 3.22
C TYR A 110 9.23 3.65 3.35
N ASP A 111 10.05 2.92 4.13
CA ASP A 111 11.45 3.30 4.34
C ASP A 111 12.23 3.24 3.01
N LEU A 112 11.99 2.23 2.16
CA LEU A 112 12.62 2.12 0.83
C LEU A 112 12.26 3.31 -0.08
N ILE A 113 10.99 3.74 -0.14
CA ILE A 113 10.59 4.88 -0.99
C ILE A 113 11.03 6.24 -0.47
N THR A 114 11.29 6.39 0.83
CA THR A 114 11.65 7.68 1.43
C THR A 114 13.15 7.87 1.60
N THR A 115 13.92 6.77 1.66
CA THR A 115 15.39 6.82 1.72
C THR A 115 15.99 7.44 0.46
N VAL A 116 15.36 7.24 -0.70
CA VAL A 116 15.82 7.84 -1.98
C VAL A 116 15.57 9.35 -2.03
N LYS A 117 14.47 9.85 -1.45
CA LYS A 117 14.15 11.30 -1.45
C LYS A 117 15.13 12.16 -0.63
N LYS A 118 16.03 11.55 0.14
CA LYS A 118 17.01 12.25 0.98
C LYS A 118 18.40 12.39 0.34
N LYS A 119 18.60 11.88 -0.88
CA LYS A 119 19.79 12.16 -1.70
C LYS A 119 19.45 13.23 -2.73
#